data_AF-A0A353S879-F1
#
_entry.id   AF-A0A353S879-F1
#
_cell.length_a   1.000
_cell.length_b   1.000
_cell.length_c   1.000
_cell.angle_alpha   90.00
_cell.angle_beta   90.00
_cell.angle_gamma   90.00
#
_symmetry.space_group_name_H-M   'P 1'
#
loop_
_entity.id
_entity.type
_entity.pdbx_description
1 polymer ?
#
loop_
_entity_poly.entity_id
_entity_poly.type
_entity_poly.pdbx_seq_one_letter_code
_entity_poly.pdbx_strand_id
1 'polypeptide(L)'
;MASKYVIEKAKNGGFKFNLVAANGEIIATSQVYTTKTACKKGIACVQNIAECDVEDQTVEGYEELKKPKFELYQDNRQEYRFRLISRNGKNIVWGEGYTTIAACKNGIKSIKKNAGSEIVDKSREE
;
A
#
# COMPACT_ATOMS: atom_id res chain seq x y z
N MET A 1 9.80 -15.13 -9.79
CA MET A 1 9.11 -15.35 -8.49
C MET A 1 7.72 -14.75 -8.58
N ALA A 2 6.72 -15.31 -7.91
CA ALA A 2 5.41 -14.67 -7.83
C ALA A 2 5.46 -13.48 -6.86
N SER A 3 4.61 -12.49 -7.11
CA SER A 3 4.34 -11.43 -6.12
C SER A 3 3.64 -12.01 -4.89
N LYS A 4 3.87 -11.42 -3.73
CA LYS A 4 3.39 -11.92 -2.43
C LYS A 4 3.22 -10.80 -1.42
N TYR A 5 2.26 -10.96 -0.53
CA TYR A 5 2.20 -10.21 0.72
C TYR A 5 3.08 -10.89 1.76
N VAL A 6 4.03 -10.18 2.34
CA VAL A 6 4.90 -10.68 3.41
C VAL A 6 4.48 -10.05 4.73
N ILE A 7 3.96 -10.85 5.66
CA ILE A 7 3.65 -10.40 7.03
C ILE A 7 4.91 -10.52 7.89
N GLU A 8 5.28 -9.43 8.56
CA GLU A 8 6.46 -9.34 9.42
C GLU A 8 6.09 -8.81 10.81
N LYS A 9 6.86 -9.20 11.82
CA LYS A 9 6.76 -8.65 13.18
C LYS A 9 7.53 -7.33 13.22
N ALA A 10 6.87 -6.26 13.65
CA ALA A 10 7.49 -4.96 13.85
C ALA A 10 8.27 -4.94 15.17
N LYS A 11 9.24 -4.03 15.30
CA LYS A 11 10.11 -3.91 16.50
C LYS A 11 9.32 -3.69 17.80
N ASN A 12 8.13 -3.10 17.71
CA ASN A 12 7.23 -2.84 18.83
C ASN A 12 6.28 -4.02 19.15
N GLY A 13 6.51 -5.21 18.59
CA GLY A 13 5.66 -6.39 18.79
C GLY A 13 4.39 -6.43 17.94
N GLY A 14 4.11 -5.38 17.15
CA GLY A 14 3.00 -5.38 16.20
C GLY A 14 3.29 -6.19 14.93
N PHE A 15 2.32 -6.21 14.02
CA PHE A 15 2.39 -6.90 12.73
C PHE A 15 2.21 -5.89 11.60
N LYS A 16 3.08 -5.94 10.59
CA LYS A 16 2.90 -5.19 9.35
C LYS A 16 2.95 -6.15 8.17
N PHE A 17 2.50 -5.72 7.01
CA PHE A 17 2.69 -6.44 5.78
C PHE A 17 3.31 -5.56 4.71
N ASN A 18 4.12 -6.18 3.84
CA ASN A 18 4.65 -5.56 2.64
C ASN A 18 4.08 -6.30 1.42
N LEU A 19 3.64 -5.58 0.39
CA LEU A 19 3.39 -6.17 -0.91
C LEU A 19 4.69 -6.16 -1.70
N VAL A 20 5.17 -7.35 -2.04
CA VAL A 20 6.43 -7.57 -2.76
C VAL A 20 6.09 -7.99 -4.19
N ALA A 21 6.60 -7.23 -5.16
CA ALA A 21 6.44 -7.54 -6.57
C ALA A 21 7.28 -8.75 -7.00
N ALA A 22 7.01 -9.29 -8.19
CA ALA A 22 7.68 -10.48 -8.73
C ALA A 22 9.21 -10.33 -8.87
N ASN A 23 9.69 -9.08 -9.01
CA ASN A 23 11.10 -8.70 -9.06
C ASN A 23 11.75 -8.54 -7.68
N GLY A 24 10.99 -8.72 -6.58
CA GLY A 24 11.49 -8.61 -5.21
C GLY A 24 11.36 -7.22 -4.58
N GLU A 25 10.89 -6.22 -5.33
CA GLU A 25 10.71 -4.85 -4.80
C GLU A 25 9.50 -4.76 -3.89
N ILE A 26 9.62 -4.00 -2.80
CA ILE A 26 8.49 -3.65 -1.94
C ILE A 26 7.74 -2.49 -2.58
N ILE A 27 6.52 -2.73 -3.04
CA ILE A 27 5.72 -1.72 -3.73
C ILE A 27 4.69 -1.05 -2.80
N ALA A 28 4.38 -1.69 -1.67
CA ALA A 28 3.49 -1.12 -0.66
C ALA A 28 3.86 -1.64 0.72
N THR A 29 3.80 -0.77 1.72
CA THR A 29 3.96 -1.12 3.14
C THR A 29 2.72 -0.71 3.92
N SER A 30 2.26 -1.58 4.82
CA SER A 30 1.11 -1.30 5.68
C SER A 30 1.50 -0.55 6.96
N GLN A 31 0.47 -0.01 7.62
CA GLN A 31 0.58 0.33 9.03
C GLN A 31 0.91 -0.87 9.92
N VAL A 32 1.41 -0.58 11.12
CA VAL A 32 1.62 -1.59 12.15
C VAL A 32 0.29 -1.85 12.84
N TYR A 33 -0.16 -3.10 12.77
CA TYR A 33 -1.33 -3.62 13.44
C TYR A 33 -0.96 -4.26 14.77
N THR A 34 -1.87 -4.24 15.73
CA THR A 34 -1.66 -4.91 17.04
C THR A 34 -1.81 -6.43 16.97
N THR A 35 -2.57 -6.94 16.00
CA THR A 35 -2.84 -8.37 15.85
C THR A 35 -2.65 -8.83 14.40
N LYS A 36 -2.23 -10.09 14.25
CA LYS A 36 -2.11 -10.77 12.96
C LYS A 36 -3.43 -10.84 12.20
N THR A 37 -4.55 -11.02 12.91
CA THR A 37 -5.89 -11.00 12.32
C THR A 37 -6.22 -9.63 11.72
N ALA A 38 -5.89 -8.54 12.41
CA ALA A 38 -6.09 -7.19 11.87
C ALA A 38 -5.18 -6.93 10.65
N CYS A 39 -3.94 -7.41 10.68
CA CYS A 39 -3.02 -7.34 9.55
C CYS A 39 -3.58 -8.07 8.31
N LYS A 40 -4.08 -9.31 8.47
CA LYS A 40 -4.72 -10.07 7.39
C LYS A 40 -6.00 -9.39 6.85
N LYS A 41 -6.80 -8.77 7.72
CA LYS A 41 -7.94 -7.94 7.30
C LYS A 41 -7.49 -6.72 6.48
N GLY A 42 -6.34 -6.13 6.81
CA GLY A 42 -5.70 -5.09 6.01
C GLY A 42 -5.38 -5.57 4.60
N ILE A 43 -4.73 -6.73 4.45
CA ILE A 43 -4.43 -7.35 3.15
C ILE A 43 -5.70 -7.61 2.36
N ALA A 44 -6.71 -8.24 2.98
CA ALA A 44 -8.00 -8.48 2.34
C ALA A 44 -8.66 -7.17 1.88
N CYS A 45 -8.49 -6.08 2.63
CA CYS A 45 -8.98 -4.78 2.21
C CYS A 45 -8.26 -4.27 0.96
N VAL A 46 -6.92 -4.35 0.91
CA VAL A 46 -6.13 -4.01 -0.30
C VAL A 46 -6.62 -4.82 -1.50
N GLN A 47 -6.74 -6.14 -1.35
CA GLN A 47 -7.24 -7.05 -2.39
C GLN A 47 -8.60 -6.62 -2.96
N ASN A 48 -9.51 -6.12 -2.11
CA ASN A 48 -10.86 -5.75 -2.52
C ASN A 48 -10.98 -4.34 -3.10
N ILE A 49 -10.05 -3.44 -2.79
CA ILE A 49 -10.18 -2.02 -3.17
C ILE A 49 -9.07 -1.55 -4.11
N ALA A 50 -8.09 -2.39 -4.45
CA ALA A 50 -6.96 -1.98 -5.27
C ALA A 50 -7.38 -1.39 -6.62
N GLU A 51 -8.50 -1.81 -7.20
CA GLU A 51 -8.97 -1.27 -8.49
C GLU A 51 -9.56 0.16 -8.41
N CYS A 52 -9.57 0.80 -7.23
CA CYS A 52 -10.11 2.15 -7.08
C CYS A 52 -9.35 3.25 -7.84
N ASP A 53 -10.00 4.40 -7.99
CA ASP A 53 -9.44 5.55 -8.69
C ASP A 53 -8.27 6.20 -7.94
N VAL A 54 -7.49 7.00 -8.68
CA VAL A 54 -6.34 7.73 -8.17
C VAL A 54 -6.66 9.22 -8.17
N GLU A 55 -6.71 9.81 -6.99
CA GLU A 55 -6.77 11.25 -6.78
C GLU A 55 -5.36 11.82 -6.79
N ASP A 56 -5.08 12.72 -7.74
CA ASP A 56 -3.78 13.34 -7.92
C ASP A 56 -3.73 14.71 -7.21
N GLN A 57 -3.31 14.71 -5.96
CA GLN A 57 -3.21 15.92 -5.12
C GLN A 57 -1.98 16.78 -5.45
N THR A 58 -1.21 16.42 -6.49
CA THR A 58 -0.07 17.23 -6.96
C THR A 58 -0.48 18.30 -7.96
N VAL A 59 -1.73 18.24 -8.43
CA VAL A 59 -2.31 19.20 -9.36
C VAL A 59 -3.09 20.26 -8.57
N GLU A 60 -2.91 21.53 -8.93
CA GLU A 60 -3.68 22.62 -8.35
C GLU A 60 -5.17 22.49 -8.74
N GLY A 61 -6.07 22.61 -7.76
CA GLY A 61 -7.52 22.48 -7.99
C GLY A 61 -8.00 21.06 -8.26
N TYR A 62 -7.29 20.03 -7.77
CA TYR A 62 -7.70 18.64 -7.91
C TYR A 62 -9.13 18.39 -7.37
N GLU A 63 -9.85 17.47 -8.02
CA GLU A 63 -11.18 17.05 -7.56
C GLU A 63 -11.07 15.98 -6.46
N GLU A 64 -11.82 16.16 -5.37
CA GLU A 64 -11.91 15.15 -4.33
C GLU A 64 -12.74 13.94 -4.81
N LEU A 65 -12.09 12.79 -4.94
CA LEU A 65 -12.71 11.53 -5.27
C LEU A 65 -13.34 10.87 -4.04
N LYS A 66 -14.35 10.03 -4.29
CA LYS A 66 -15.00 9.22 -3.25
C LYS A 66 -14.09 8.06 -2.83
N LYS A 67 -14.19 7.67 -1.56
CA LYS A 67 -13.47 6.51 -0.99
C LYS A 67 -14.15 5.19 -1.42
N PRO A 68 -13.40 4.09 -1.60
CA PRO A 68 -11.96 3.98 -1.46
C PRO A 68 -11.23 4.64 -2.64
N LYS A 69 -10.02 5.15 -2.41
CA LYS A 69 -9.20 5.81 -3.43
C LYS A 69 -7.72 5.70 -3.12
N PHE A 70 -6.89 5.80 -4.14
CA PHE A 70 -5.49 6.17 -3.95
C PHE A 70 -5.39 7.69 -3.90
N GLU A 71 -4.61 8.21 -2.98
CA GLU A 71 -4.23 9.62 -2.96
C GLU A 71 -2.74 9.70 -3.30
N LEU A 72 -2.42 10.35 -4.41
CA LEU A 72 -1.05 10.66 -4.85
C LEU A 72 -0.73 12.08 -4.38
N TYR A 73 0.33 12.24 -3.61
CA TYR A 73 0.74 13.53 -3.05
C TYR A 73 2.26 13.67 -3.05
N GLN A 74 2.75 14.90 -2.91
CA GLN A 74 4.17 15.17 -2.70
C GLN A 74 4.43 15.37 -1.20
N ASP A 75 5.46 14.72 -0.66
CA ASP A 75 5.84 14.88 0.74
C ASP A 75 6.76 16.09 0.96
N ASN A 76 7.12 16.34 2.23
CA ASN A 76 8.00 17.45 2.61
C ASN A 76 9.46 17.29 2.13
N ARG A 77 9.83 16.10 1.62
CA ARG A 77 11.14 15.81 1.02
C ARG A 77 11.09 15.94 -0.50
N GLN A 78 10.00 16.48 -1.06
CA GLN A 78 9.74 16.61 -2.49
C GLN A 78 9.63 15.27 -3.21
N GLU A 79 9.42 14.17 -2.49
CA GLU A 79 9.17 12.84 -3.05
C GLU A 79 7.66 12.65 -3.30
N TYR A 80 7.30 12.09 -4.45
CA TYR A 80 5.94 11.69 -4.74
C TYR A 80 5.63 10.37 -4.07
N ARG A 81 4.54 10.32 -3.33
CA ARG A 81 4.06 9.13 -2.63
C ARG A 81 2.60 8.90 -2.97
N PHE A 82 2.13 7.70 -2.67
CA PHE A 82 0.71 7.42 -2.65
C PHE A 82 0.32 6.73 -1.35
N ARG A 83 -0.95 6.88 -0.99
CA ARG A 83 -1.59 6.10 0.08
C ARG A 83 -2.91 5.53 -0.41
N LEU A 84 -3.23 4.31 0.03
CA LEU A 84 -4.52 3.69 -0.24
C LEU A 84 -5.46 3.96 0.92
N ILE A 85 -6.56 4.66 0.62
CA ILE A 85 -7.60 5.03 1.56
C ILE A 85 -8.76 4.05 1.44
N SER A 86 -9.10 3.41 2.55
CA SER A 86 -10.25 2.51 2.63
C SER A 86 -11.59 3.25 2.64
N ARG A 87 -12.68 2.50 2.48
CA ARG A 87 -14.06 3.01 2.58
C ARG A 87 -14.35 3.78 3.87
N ASN A 88 -13.72 3.40 4.98
CA ASN A 88 -13.89 4.08 6.28
C ASN A 88 -12.92 5.25 6.49
N GLY A 89 -12.16 5.64 5.47
CA GLY A 89 -11.22 6.76 5.53
C GLY A 89 -9.87 6.45 6.18
N LYS A 90 -9.59 5.20 6.55
CA LYS A 90 -8.28 4.82 7.10
C LYS A 90 -7.28 4.52 5.99
N ASN A 91 -6.04 4.97 6.19
CA ASN A 91 -4.88 4.59 5.38
C ASN A 91 -4.56 3.13 5.66
N ILE A 92 -4.44 2.31 4.61
CA ILE A 92 -4.11 0.89 4.76
C ILE A 92 -2.63 0.66 4.42
N VAL A 93 -2.21 1.17 3.27
CA VAL A 93 -0.84 1.07 2.78
C VAL A 93 -0.35 2.38 2.20
N TRP A 94 0.97 2.53 2.16
CA TRP A 94 1.68 3.60 1.46
C TRP A 94 2.70 3.02 0.48
N GLY A 95 2.93 3.74 -0.60
CA GLY A 95 4.05 3.53 -1.50
C GLY A 95 5.34 4.11 -0.93
N GLU A 96 6.45 3.72 -1.55
CA GLU A 96 7.75 4.36 -1.33
C GLU A 96 7.76 5.81 -1.86
N GLY A 97 8.81 6.56 -1.51
CA GLY A 97 9.05 7.89 -2.08
C GLY A 97 9.63 7.77 -3.49
N TYR A 98 8.93 8.33 -4.47
CA TYR A 98 9.36 8.35 -5.87
C TYR A 98 9.84 9.75 -6.25
N THR A 99 10.80 9.83 -7.17
CA THR A 99 11.31 11.10 -7.69
C THR A 99 10.42 11.72 -8.77
N THR A 100 9.48 10.95 -9.34
CA THR A 100 8.57 11.43 -10.39
C THR A 100 7.14 10.92 -10.19
N ILE A 101 6.15 11.71 -10.62
CA ILE A 101 4.74 11.32 -10.64
C ILE A 101 4.52 10.06 -11.49
N ALA A 102 5.23 9.94 -12.61
CA ALA A 102 5.13 8.77 -13.49
C ALA A 102 5.57 7.47 -12.77
N ALA A 103 6.69 7.51 -12.04
CA ALA A 103 7.15 6.38 -11.24
C ALA A 103 6.15 6.05 -10.12
N CYS A 104 5.61 7.06 -9.45
CA CYS A 104 4.56 6.89 -8.43
C CYS A 104 3.31 6.21 -9.00
N LYS A 105 2.81 6.66 -10.16
CA LYS A 105 1.67 6.05 -10.87
C LYS A 105 1.97 4.61 -11.31
N ASN A 106 3.22 4.30 -11.68
CA ASN A 106 3.64 2.93 -11.97
C ASN A 106 3.64 2.06 -10.70
N GLY A 107 4.03 2.59 -9.55
CA GLY A 107 3.88 1.94 -8.25
C GLY A 107 2.44 1.57 -7.95
N ILE A 108 1.49 2.49 -8.16
CA ILE A 108 0.05 2.22 -7.99
C ILE A 108 -0.41 1.12 -8.95
N LYS A 109 -0.05 1.20 -10.25
CA LYS A 109 -0.37 0.16 -11.23
C LYS A 109 0.19 -1.21 -10.82
N SER A 110 1.38 -1.22 -10.23
CA SER A 110 1.99 -2.44 -9.70
C SER A 110 1.17 -3.02 -8.55
N ILE A 111 0.64 -2.19 -7.65
CA ILE A 111 -0.26 -2.66 -6.58
C ILE A 111 -1.53 -3.27 -7.18
N LYS A 112 -2.17 -2.58 -8.12
CA LYS A 112 -3.37 -3.09 -8.81
C LYS A 112 -3.14 -4.47 -9.39
N LYS A 113 -2.07 -4.60 -10.19
CA LYS A 113 -1.65 -5.86 -10.81
C LYS A 113 -1.38 -6.98 -9.80
N ASN A 114 -0.75 -6.65 -8.67
CA ASN A 114 -0.33 -7.62 -7.67
C ASN A 114 -1.30 -7.74 -6.49
N ALA A 115 -2.49 -7.12 -6.57
CA ALA A 115 -3.41 -7.06 -5.44
C ALA A 115 -3.83 -8.45 -4.98
N GLY A 116 -4.06 -9.38 -5.92
CA GLY A 116 -4.46 -10.78 -5.67
C GLY A 116 -3.32 -11.72 -5.25
N SER A 117 -2.15 -11.20 -4.87
CA SER A 117 -1.01 -12.03 -4.48
C SER A 117 -1.29 -12.90 -3.24
N GLU A 118 -0.57 -14.01 -3.13
CA GLU A 118 -0.61 -14.89 -1.97
C GLU A 118 -0.07 -14.22 -0.69
N ILE A 119 -0.41 -14.77 0.47
CA ILE A 119 0.04 -14.28 1.78
C ILE A 119 1.10 -15.23 2.35
N VAL A 120 2.30 -14.71 2.55
CA VAL A 120 3.43 -15.39 3.18
C VAL A 120 3.66 -14.78 4.56
N ASP A 121 3.60 -15.61 5.60
CA ASP A 121 3.73 -15.15 6.97
C ASP A 121 5.11 -15.46 7.55
N LYS A 122 5.91 -14.40 7.73
CA LYS A 122 7.25 -14.46 8.33
C LYS A 122 7.29 -13.90 9.76
N SER A 123 6.13 -13.69 10.38
CA SER A 123 6.03 -13.12 11.74
C SER A 123 6.18 -14.15 12.86
N ARG A 124 6.26 -15.44 12.50
CA ARG A 124 6.57 -16.53 13.42
C ARG A 124 8.08 -16.63 13.51
N GLU A 125 8.63 -16.33 14.68
CA GLU A 125 9.98 -16.79 15.05
C GLU A 125 9.93 -18.33 15.03
N GLU A 126 10.87 -18.95 14.33
CA GLU A 126 11.21 -20.36 14.58
C GLU A 126 11.77 -20.51 16.01
#